data_AF-A0A956A9U4-F1
#
_entry.id   AF-A0A956A9U4-F1
#
_cell.length_a   1.000
_cell.length_b   1.000
_cell.length_c   1.000
_cell.angle_alpha   90.00
_cell.angle_beta   90.00
_cell.angle_gamma   90.00
#
_symmetry.space_group_name_H-M   'P 1'
#
loop_
_entity.id
_entity.type
_entity.pdbx_description
1 polymer ?
#
loop_
_entity_poly.entity_id
_entity_poly.type
_entity_poly.pdbx_seq_one_letter_code
_entity_poly.pdbx_strand_id
1 'polypeptide(L)'
;MILDEIQRAPALLGALKVAVDRDRTPGRFLLTGSSNLMLLPTIADSLAGRMEILRLFPLAQVELARHRPGFIETLFANGFTATSADRLKVELAERIVAGGFPAALARSSHRRRRAWYRDYIEATI
;
A
#
# COMPACT_ATOMS: atom_id res chain seq x y z
N MET A 1 -7.81 0.13 -17.84
CA MET A 1 -7.92 -1.33 -17.61
C MET A 1 -7.17 -1.68 -16.34
N ILE A 2 -7.71 -2.54 -15.49
CA ILE A 2 -7.06 -2.97 -14.24
C ILE A 2 -6.69 -4.45 -14.39
N LEU A 3 -5.44 -4.78 -14.06
CA LEU A 3 -4.92 -6.15 -14.06
C LEU A 3 -4.46 -6.49 -12.65
N ASP A 4 -5.17 -7.44 -12.04
CA ASP A 4 -4.91 -7.84 -10.67
C ASP A 4 -3.85 -8.96 -10.60
N GLU A 5 -2.96 -8.87 -9.62
CA GLU A 5 -1.88 -9.85 -9.38
C GLU A 5 -1.09 -10.20 -10.64
N ILE A 6 -0.55 -9.19 -11.33
CA ILE A 6 0.11 -9.35 -12.65
C ILE A 6 1.26 -10.37 -12.64
N GLN A 7 1.89 -10.62 -11.48
CA GLN A 7 2.90 -11.65 -11.31
C GLN A 7 2.39 -13.07 -11.58
N ARG A 8 1.07 -13.31 -11.50
CA ARG A 8 0.45 -14.59 -11.84
C ARG A 8 0.29 -14.80 -13.34
N ALA A 9 0.37 -13.74 -14.14
CA ALA A 9 0.20 -13.77 -15.59
C ALA A 9 1.36 -13.05 -16.33
N PRO A 10 2.62 -13.46 -16.15
CA PRO A 10 3.78 -12.78 -16.74
C PRO A 10 3.78 -12.76 -18.27
N ALA A 11 3.10 -13.72 -18.91
CA ALA A 11 2.94 -13.76 -20.37
C ALA A 11 2.23 -12.51 -20.95
N LEU A 12 1.44 -11.79 -20.14
CA LEU A 12 0.74 -10.58 -20.58
C LEU A 12 1.67 -9.36 -20.70
N LEU A 13 2.87 -9.39 -20.10
CA LEU A 13 3.79 -8.24 -20.06
C LEU A 13 4.25 -7.81 -21.47
N GLY A 14 4.47 -8.78 -22.36
CA GLY A 14 4.82 -8.49 -23.76
C GLY A 14 3.69 -7.78 -24.51
N ALA A 15 2.44 -8.22 -24.31
CA ALA A 15 1.28 -7.58 -24.93
C ALA A 15 1.06 -6.16 -24.39
N LEU A 16 1.25 -5.96 -23.08
CA LEU A 16 1.20 -4.64 -22.44
C LEU A 16 2.26 -3.70 -23.01
N LYS A 17 3.51 -4.18 -23.17
CA LYS A 17 4.59 -3.40 -23.79
C LYS A 17 4.18 -2.89 -25.17
N VAL A 18 3.73 -3.79 -26.05
CA VAL A 18 3.29 -3.42 -27.41
C VAL A 18 2.12 -2.42 -27.37
N ALA A 19 1.15 -2.64 -26.48
CA ALA A 19 -0.01 -1.76 -26.35
C ALA A 19 0.35 -0.36 -25.84
N VAL A 20 1.31 -0.24 -24.92
CA VAL A 20 1.82 1.04 -24.40
C VAL A 20 2.74 1.73 -25.41
N ASP A 21 3.57 0.98 -26.14
CA ASP A 21 4.44 1.54 -27.17
C ASP A 21 3.64 2.15 -28.33
N ARG A 22 2.49 1.55 -28.69
CA ARG A 22 1.58 2.10 -29.71
C ARG A 22 0.85 3.36 -29.26
N ASP A 23 0.50 3.46 -27.98
CA ASP A 23 -0.24 4.59 -27.42
C ASP A 23 0.22 4.85 -25.98
N ARG A 24 0.96 5.94 -25.80
CA ARG A 24 1.61 6.30 -24.53
C ARG A 24 0.73 7.13 -23.60
N THR A 25 -0.60 7.13 -23.79
CA THR A 25 -1.49 7.84 -22.86
C THR A 25 -1.34 7.30 -21.43
N PRO A 26 -0.99 8.16 -20.45
CA PRO A 26 -0.82 7.73 -19.05
C PRO A 26 -2.10 7.16 -18.43
N GLY A 27 -1.95 6.25 -17.46
CA GLY A 27 -3.08 5.71 -16.69
C GLY A 27 -3.98 4.71 -17.43
N ARG A 28 -3.66 4.35 -18.68
CA ARG A 28 -4.42 3.33 -19.44
C ARG A 28 -4.48 1.96 -18.75
N PHE A 29 -3.41 1.61 -18.03
CA PHE A 29 -3.27 0.35 -17.32
C PHE A 29 -2.94 0.60 -15.85
N LEU A 30 -3.69 -0.05 -14.96
CA LEU A 30 -3.36 -0.16 -13.54
C LEU A 30 -2.99 -1.62 -13.28
N LEU A 31 -1.77 -1.85 -12.81
CA LEU A 31 -1.28 -3.16 -12.46
C LEU A 31 -1.20 -3.24 -10.93
N THR A 32 -1.70 -4.31 -10.34
CA THR A 32 -1.49 -4.61 -8.92
C THR A 32 -0.64 -5.86 -8.78
N GLY A 33 0.01 -5.99 -7.64
CA GLY A 33 0.75 -7.17 -7.27
C GLY A 33 1.08 -7.15 -5.79
N SER A 34 0.82 -8.25 -5.10
CA SER A 34 1.18 -8.45 -3.69
C SER A 34 2.67 -8.76 -3.48
N SER A 35 3.39 -9.08 -4.56
CA SER A 35 4.84 -9.34 -4.55
C SER A 35 5.63 -8.16 -5.10
N ASN A 36 6.92 -8.09 -4.78
CA ASN A 36 7.80 -7.08 -5.37
C ASN A 36 7.99 -7.34 -6.88
N LEU A 37 7.22 -6.62 -7.69
CA LEU A 37 7.21 -6.74 -9.15
C LEU A 37 8.58 -6.43 -9.78
N MET A 38 9.43 -5.65 -9.10
CA MET A 38 10.80 -5.35 -9.57
C MET A 38 11.73 -6.56 -9.53
N LEU A 39 11.39 -7.59 -8.76
CA LEU A 39 12.15 -8.84 -8.73
C LEU A 39 11.83 -9.76 -9.91
N LEU A 40 10.81 -9.44 -10.72
CA LEU A 40 10.46 -10.21 -11.91
C LEU A 40 11.26 -9.68 -13.11
N PRO A 41 12.24 -10.45 -13.63
CA PRO A 41 13.09 -9.99 -14.72
C PRO A 41 12.27 -9.57 -15.96
N THR A 42 11.20 -10.30 -16.23
CA THR A 42 10.28 -10.04 -17.35
C THR A 42 9.59 -8.67 -17.25
N ILE A 43 9.32 -8.16 -16.05
CA ILE A 43 8.69 -6.85 -15.85
C ILE A 43 9.71 -5.74 -16.14
N ALA A 44 10.92 -5.87 -15.60
CA ALA A 44 11.99 -4.92 -15.80
C ALA A 44 12.27 -4.73 -17.31
N ASP A 45 12.39 -5.81 -18.07
CA ASP A 45 12.65 -5.74 -19.52
C ASP A 45 11.45 -5.22 -20.33
N SER A 46 10.23 -5.51 -19.89
CA SER A 46 9.03 -5.19 -20.67
C SER A 46 8.53 -3.76 -20.46
N LEU A 47 8.67 -3.23 -19.25
CA LEU A 47 7.95 -2.01 -18.82
C LEU A 47 8.86 -0.96 -18.19
N ALA A 48 10.18 -1.13 -18.18
CA ALA A 48 11.12 -0.07 -17.82
C ALA A 48 10.86 1.21 -18.65
N GLY A 49 10.80 2.35 -17.95
CA GLY A 49 10.50 3.67 -18.52
C GLY A 49 9.07 3.84 -19.05
N ARG A 50 8.17 2.88 -18.77
CA ARG A 50 6.77 2.86 -19.22
C ARG A 50 5.77 2.70 -18.09
N MET A 51 6.24 2.47 -16.87
CA MET A 51 5.42 2.37 -15.68
C MET A 51 5.99 3.21 -14.55
N GLU A 52 5.10 3.54 -13.62
CA GLU A 52 5.45 4.05 -12.31
C GLU A 52 4.95 3.04 -11.26
N ILE A 53 5.73 2.85 -10.20
CA ILE A 53 5.39 1.92 -9.11
C ILE A 53 4.96 2.73 -7.89
N LEU A 54 3.71 2.53 -7.49
CA LEU A 54 3.18 3.08 -6.25
C LEU A 54 3.17 1.99 -5.18
N ARG A 55 4.01 2.15 -4.16
CA ARG A 55 4.02 1.25 -3.00
C ARG A 55 2.95 1.68 -2.02
N LEU A 56 1.98 0.78 -1.78
CA LEU A 56 0.96 0.98 -0.76
C LEU A 56 1.48 0.52 0.61
N PHE A 57 1.32 1.39 1.60
CA PHE A 57 1.59 1.09 3.00
C PHE A 57 0.32 0.56 3.68
N PRO A 58 0.44 0.01 4.91
CA PRO A 58 -0.72 -0.32 5.72
C PRO A 58 -1.59 0.92 5.96
N LEU A 59 -2.88 0.70 6.25
CA LEU A 59 -3.82 1.79 6.46
C LEU A 59 -3.38 2.69 7.62
N ALA A 60 -3.45 3.99 7.39
CA ALA A 60 -3.32 4.98 8.43
C ALA A 60 -4.52 4.91 9.41
N GLN A 61 -4.32 5.41 10.64
CA GLN A 61 -5.38 5.43 11.66
C GLN A 61 -6.63 6.21 11.20
N VAL A 62 -6.44 7.26 10.41
CA VAL A 62 -7.56 8.05 9.83
C VAL A 62 -8.39 7.22 8.84
N GLU A 63 -7.74 6.37 8.05
CA GLU A 63 -8.41 5.48 7.09
C GLU A 63 -9.16 4.35 7.80
N LEU A 64 -8.55 3.77 8.85
CA LEU A 64 -9.21 2.78 9.71
C LEU A 64 -10.45 3.37 10.40
N ALA A 65 -10.36 4.62 10.83
CA ALA A 65 -11.48 5.37 11.37
C ALA A 65 -12.50 5.80 10.30
N ARG A 66 -12.27 5.51 9.01
CA ARG A 66 -13.10 5.94 7.86
C ARG A 66 -13.28 7.45 7.76
N HIS A 67 -12.29 8.21 8.23
CA HIS A 67 -12.23 9.66 8.09
C HIS A 67 -11.42 10.03 6.85
N ARG A 68 -11.68 11.22 6.30
CA ARG A 68 -10.85 11.75 5.21
C ARG A 68 -9.49 12.19 5.78
N PRO A 69 -8.36 11.84 5.15
CA PRO A 69 -7.09 12.44 5.50
C PRO A 69 -7.14 13.94 5.21
N GLY A 70 -6.62 14.73 6.14
CA GLY A 70 -6.53 16.20 6.01
C GLY A 70 -5.28 16.78 6.68
N PHE A 71 -4.41 15.92 7.22
CA PHE A 71 -3.26 16.34 8.02
C PHE A 71 -2.27 17.14 7.18
N ILE A 72 -1.96 16.67 5.97
CA ILE A 72 -0.95 17.28 5.09
C ILE A 72 -1.47 18.62 4.54
N GLU A 73 -2.74 18.66 4.13
CA GLU A 73 -3.41 19.87 3.66
C GLU A 73 -3.45 20.94 4.76
N THR A 74 -3.81 20.54 5.98
CA THR A 74 -3.82 21.43 7.15
C THR A 74 -2.41 21.92 7.51
N LEU A 75 -1.42 21.04 7.41
CA LEU A 75 -0.01 21.37 7.66
C LEU A 75 0.47 22.46 6.71
N PHE A 76 0.27 22.30 5.40
CA PHE A 76 0.71 23.28 4.41
C PHE A 76 -0.10 24.58 4.44
N ALA A 77 -1.35 24.53 4.89
CA ALA A 77 -2.17 25.71 5.11
C ALA A 77 -1.80 26.48 6.40
N ASN A 78 -0.85 26.00 7.21
CA ASN A 78 -0.60 26.48 8.58
C ASN A 78 -1.89 26.51 9.43
N GLY A 79 -2.81 25.58 9.18
CA GLY A 79 -4.15 25.56 9.76
C GLY A 79 -4.21 24.91 11.15
N PHE A 80 -3.09 24.44 11.69
CA PHE A 80 -3.06 23.87 13.04
C PHE A 80 -3.23 24.96 14.08
N THR A 81 -4.38 24.95 14.74
CA THR A 81 -4.56 25.69 15.99
C THR A 81 -4.08 24.82 17.13
N ALA A 82 -3.30 25.36 18.06
CA ALA A 82 -2.90 24.64 19.26
C ALA A 82 -4.14 24.36 20.13
N THR A 83 -4.79 23.22 19.90
CA THR A 83 -5.93 22.76 20.68
C THR A 83 -5.46 21.73 21.68
N SER A 84 -5.90 21.85 22.94
CA SER A 84 -5.74 20.77 23.91
C SER A 84 -6.67 19.62 23.50
N ALA A 85 -6.10 18.52 23.04
CA ALA A 85 -6.81 17.26 22.87
C ALA A 85 -6.55 16.36 24.07
N ASP A 86 -7.54 15.54 24.43
CA ASP A 86 -7.35 14.51 25.45
C ASP A 86 -6.25 13.54 25.02
N ARG A 87 -5.35 13.24 25.96
CA ARG A 87 -4.30 12.25 25.71
C ARG A 87 -4.94 10.88 25.61
N LEU A 88 -4.73 10.21 24.47
CA LEU A 88 -5.20 8.85 24.20
C LEU A 88 -4.63 7.79 25.16
N LYS A 89 -3.57 8.10 25.92
CA LYS A 89 -2.94 7.23 26.94
C LYS A 89 -2.73 5.80 26.40
N VAL A 90 -3.41 4.80 26.98
CA VAL A 90 -3.28 3.37 26.63
C VAL A 90 -3.77 3.09 25.21
N GLU A 91 -4.82 3.78 24.76
CA GLU A 91 -5.39 3.59 23.42
C GLU A 91 -4.37 3.91 22.32
N LEU A 92 -3.48 4.89 22.55
CA LEU A 92 -2.40 5.17 21.61
C LEU A 92 -1.45 3.98 21.48
N ALA A 93 -1.06 3.37 22.60
CA ALA A 93 -0.18 2.20 22.59
C ALA A 93 -0.88 1.02 21.89
N GLU A 94 -2.17 0.82 22.12
CA GLU A 94 -2.96 -0.21 21.44
C GLU A 94 -3.00 0.01 19.92
N ARG A 95 -3.22 1.26 19.47
CA ARG A 95 -3.21 1.61 18.04
C ARG A 95 -1.84 1.40 17.40
N ILE A 96 -0.76 1.78 18.10
CA ILE A 96 0.62 1.58 17.61
C ILE A 96 0.93 0.08 17.46
N VAL A 97 0.63 -0.72 18.50
CA VAL A 97 0.91 -2.17 18.49
C VAL A 97 -0.01 -2.92 17.54
N ALA A 98 -1.25 -2.45 17.35
CA ALA A 98 -2.19 -3.02 16.40
C ALA A 98 -1.74 -2.82 14.94
N GLY A 99 -1.07 -1.70 14.64
CA GLY A 99 -0.61 -1.34 13.30
C GLY A 99 -1.76 -1.04 12.34
N GLY A 100 -1.46 -1.07 11.04
CA GLY A 100 -2.41 -0.70 9.97
C GLY A 100 -2.78 -1.82 9.00
N PHE A 101 -2.24 -3.03 9.17
CA PHE A 101 -2.43 -4.11 8.19
C PHE A 101 -3.82 -4.75 8.37
N PRO A 102 -4.71 -4.72 7.36
CA PRO A 102 -6.07 -5.26 7.51
C PRO A 102 -6.08 -6.73 7.94
N ALA A 103 -5.19 -7.56 7.38
CA ALA A 103 -5.08 -8.99 7.72
C ALA A 103 -4.62 -9.25 9.17
N ALA A 104 -3.83 -8.33 9.74
CA ALA A 104 -3.40 -8.38 11.13
C ALA A 104 -4.51 -7.88 12.08
N LEU A 105 -5.20 -6.81 11.69
CA LEU A 105 -6.30 -6.21 12.45
C LEU A 105 -7.53 -7.12 12.52
N ALA A 106 -7.78 -7.92 11.47
CA ALA A 106 -8.84 -8.93 11.46
C ALA A 106 -8.62 -10.09 12.44
N ARG A 107 -7.45 -10.20 13.08
CA ARG A 107 -7.17 -11.26 14.06
C ARG A 107 -7.88 -10.97 15.39
N SER A 108 -8.62 -11.96 15.88
CA SER A 108 -9.44 -11.86 17.09
C SER A 108 -8.66 -11.70 18.41
N SER A 109 -7.34 -11.95 18.43
CA SER A 109 -6.54 -11.81 19.65
C SER A 109 -5.17 -11.21 19.40
N HIS A 110 -4.66 -10.50 20.42
CA HIS A 110 -3.31 -9.92 20.44
C HIS A 110 -2.22 -10.94 20.10
N ARG A 111 -2.32 -12.17 20.63
CA ARG A 111 -1.38 -13.26 20.34
C ARG A 111 -1.36 -13.61 18.85
N ARG A 112 -2.53 -13.72 18.21
CA ARG A 112 -2.64 -14.06 16.78
C ARG A 112 -2.17 -12.92 15.89
N ARG A 113 -2.40 -11.67 16.29
CA ARG A 113 -1.89 -10.49 15.59
C ARG A 113 -0.36 -10.45 15.62
N ARG A 114 0.24 -10.67 16.80
CA ARG A 114 1.70 -10.74 16.97
C ARG A 114 2.33 -11.89 16.18
N ALA A 115 1.69 -13.06 16.15
CA ALA A 115 2.13 -14.18 15.32
C ALA A 115 2.13 -13.78 13.83
N TRP A 116 1.03 -13.19 13.34
CA TRP A 116 0.94 -12.72 11.95
C TRP A 116 2.06 -11.74 11.58
N TYR A 117 2.38 -10.78 12.45
CA TYR A 117 3.47 -9.83 12.20
C TYR A 117 4.84 -10.51 12.12
N ARG A 118 5.06 -11.54 12.95
CA ARG A 118 6.29 -12.32 12.93
C ARG A 118 6.42 -13.07 11.61
N ASP A 119 5.38 -13.81 11.22
CA ASP A 119 5.34 -14.57 9.98
C ASP A 119 5.51 -13.65 8.76
N TYR A 120 4.92 -12.46 8.79
CA TYR A 120 5.06 -11.45 7.73
C TYR A 120 6.50 -10.94 7.60
N ILE A 121 7.16 -10.64 8.73
CA ILE A 121 8.56 -10.18 8.73
C ILE A 121 9.47 -11.28 8.19
N GLU A 122 9.29 -12.52 8.64
CA GLU A 122 10.07 -13.69 8.18
C GLU A 122 9.87 -13.96 6.68
N ALA A 123 8.70 -13.67 6.13
CA ALA A 123 8.45 -13.82 4.69
C ALA A 123 9.02 -12.67 3.83
N THR A 124 9.39 -11.53 4.44
CA THR A 124 9.75 -10.30 3.70
C THR A 124 11.22 -9.89 3.88
N ILE A 125 11.90 -10.38 4.93
CA ILE A 125 13.32 -10.14 5.24
C ILE A 125 14.08 -11.45 5.04
#